data_AF-A0A6A4UIA1-F1
#
_entry.id   AF-A0A6A4UIA1-F1
#
_cell.length_a   1.000
_cell.length_b   1.000
_cell.length_c   1.000
_cell.angle_alpha   90.00
_cell.angle_beta   90.00
_cell.angle_gamma   90.00
#
_symmetry.space_group_name_H-M   'P 1'
#
loop_
_entity.id
_entity.type
_entity.pdbx_description
1 polymer ?
#
loop_
_entity_poly.entity_id
_entity_poly.type
_entity_poly.pdbx_seq_one_letter_code
_entity_poly.pdbx_strand_id
1 'polypeptide(L)' 'MTEPNKKYITDVKGNKTAVILDLKAYEQLVDEIDELNCALGYDQAKKENAKDILAGKLITLENLIAKSHNRKAKQRIKV' A
#
# COMPACT_ATOMS: atom_id res chain seq x y z
N MET A 1 -18.95 -0.77 -11.21
CA MET A 1 -17.77 -0.61 -12.08
C MET A 1 -18.11 -1.10 -13.46
N THR A 2 -17.86 -0.29 -14.48
CA THR A 2 -17.87 -0.74 -15.88
C THR A 2 -16.56 -1.45 -16.17
N GLU A 3 -16.64 -2.64 -16.74
CA GLU A 3 -15.45 -3.39 -17.12
C GLU A 3 -14.64 -2.59 -18.15
N PRO A 4 -13.31 -2.43 -17.99
CA PRO A 4 -12.53 -1.63 -18.93
C PRO A 4 -12.54 -2.30 -20.30
N ASN A 5 -12.55 -1.50 -21.36
CA ASN A 5 -12.54 -2.03 -22.73
C ASN A 5 -11.16 -2.61 -23.06
N LYS A 6 -11.01 -3.94 -22.94
CA LYS A 6 -9.74 -4.65 -23.12
C LYS A 6 -9.60 -5.13 -24.56
N LYS A 7 -8.47 -4.82 -25.19
CA LYS A 7 -8.03 -5.48 -26.43
C LYS A 7 -6.81 -6.33 -26.15
N TYR A 8 -6.69 -7.47 -26.80
CA TYR A 8 -5.55 -8.37 -26.58
C TYR A 8 -4.62 -8.40 -27.79
N ILE A 9 -3.33 -8.44 -27.53
CA ILE A 9 -2.32 -8.82 -28.52
C ILE A 9 -2.13 -10.33 -28.38
N THR A 10 -2.13 -11.05 -29.51
CA THR A 10 -1.96 -12.50 -29.56
C THR A 10 -0.70 -12.90 -30.30
N ASP A 11 -0.09 -14.01 -29.88
CA ASP A 11 0.99 -14.65 -30.64
C ASP A 11 0.44 -15.38 -31.90
N VAL A 12 1.36 -15.95 -32.68
CA VAL A 12 1.03 -16.71 -33.90
C VAL A 12 0.21 -17.98 -33.64
N LYS A 13 0.15 -18.46 -32.39
CA LYS A 13 -0.65 -19.62 -31.96
C LYS A 13 -2.01 -19.22 -31.40
N GLY A 14 -2.32 -17.92 -31.33
CA GLY A 14 -3.56 -17.37 -30.79
C GLY A 14 -3.55 -17.16 -29.27
N ASN A 15 -2.41 -17.33 -28.59
CA ASN A 15 -2.32 -17.08 -27.15
C ASN A 15 -2.25 -15.58 -26.88
N LYS A 16 -3.03 -15.09 -25.90
CA LYS A 16 -3.00 -13.68 -25.46
C LYS A 16 -1.68 -13.40 -24.73
N THR A 17 -0.85 -12.51 -25.27
CA THR A 17 0.46 -12.17 -24.71
C THR A 17 0.49 -10.80 -24.03
N ALA A 18 -0.40 -9.89 -24.43
CA ALA A 18 -0.54 -8.59 -23.80
C ALA A 18 -1.98 -8.06 -23.88
N VAL A 19 -2.28 -7.06 -23.07
CA VAL A 19 -3.56 -6.32 -23.08
C VAL A 19 -3.28 -4.84 -23.35
N ILE A 20 -4.09 -4.26 -24.23
CA ILE A 20 -4.13 -2.82 -24.49
C ILE A 20 -5.34 -2.28 -23.74
N LEU A 21 -5.09 -1.25 -22.93
CA LEU A 21 -6.08 -0.53 -22.14
C LEU A 21 -6.05 0.95 -22.52
N ASP A 22 -7.18 1.62 -22.33
CA ASP A 22 -7.17 3.09 -22.24
C ASP A 22 -6.30 3.51 -21.04
N LEU A 23 -5.53 4.60 -21.21
CA LEU A 23 -4.60 5.03 -20.18
C LEU A 23 -5.31 5.36 -18.87
N LYS A 24 -6.48 6.02 -18.91
CA LYS A 24 -7.25 6.34 -17.71
C LYS A 24 -7.75 5.09 -17.01
N ALA A 25 -8.16 4.09 -17.79
CA ALA A 25 -8.57 2.79 -17.23
C ALA A 25 -7.40 2.07 -16.55
N TYR A 26 -6.19 2.16 -17.09
CA TYR A 26 -4.99 1.63 -16.43
C TYR A 26 -4.67 2.37 -15.14
N GLU A 27 -4.65 3.71 -15.16
CA GLU A 27 -4.38 4.55 -13.99
C GLU A 27 -5.36 4.26 -12.85
N GLN A 28 -6.67 4.19 -13.15
CA GLN A 28 -7.69 3.84 -12.18
C GLN A 28 -7.47 2.46 -11.54
N LEU A 29 -7.09 1.45 -12.33
CA LEU A 29 -6.80 0.13 -11.79
C LEU A 29 -5.57 0.13 -10.86
N VAL A 30 -4.57 0.95 -11.16
CA VAL A 30 -3.39 1.10 -10.30
C VAL A 30 -3.77 1.77 -8.98
N ASP A 31 -4.53 2.85 -9.03
CA ASP A 31 -5.02 3.55 -7.83
C ASP A 31 -5.86 2.61 -6.93
N GLU A 32 -6.76 1.83 -7.52
CA GLU A 32 -7.57 0.85 -6.81
C GLU A 32 -6.71 -0.27 -6.16
N ILE A 33 -5.64 -0.70 -6.83
CA ILE A 33 -4.70 -1.68 -6.27
C ILE A 33 -3.95 -1.08 -5.07
N ASP A 34 -3.55 0.18 -5.13
CA ASP A 34 -2.88 0.86 -4.03
C ASP A 34 -3.80 1.02 -2.81
N GLU A 35 -5.06 1.40 -3.02
CA GLU A 35 -6.08 1.44 -1.96
C GLU A 35 -6.29 0.06 -1.33
N LEU A 36 -6.40 -0.99 -2.15
CA LEU A 36 -6.54 -2.37 -1.67
C LEU A 36 -5.31 -2.79 -0.85
N ASN A 37 -4.10 -2.49 -1.33
CA ASN A 37 -2.86 -2.79 -0.62
C ASN A 37 -2.78 -2.07 0.73
N CYS A 38 -3.25 -0.81 0.82
CA CYS A 38 -3.37 -0.10 2.09
C CYS A 38 -4.31 -0.82 3.06
N ALA A 39 -5.49 -1.26 2.59
CA ALA A 39 -6.45 -2.00 3.42
C ALA A 39 -5.87 -3.33 3.92
N LEU A 40 -5.22 -4.09 3.04
CA LEU A 40 -4.54 -5.34 3.40
C LEU A 40 -3.40 -5.12 4.39
N GLY A 41 -2.61 -4.05 4.19
CA GLY A 41 -1.54 -3.65 5.10
C GLY A 41 -2.07 -3.31 6.49
N TYR A 42 -3.20 -2.60 6.59
CA TYR A 42 -3.87 -2.33 7.86
C TYR A 42 -4.34 -3.61 8.54
N ASP A 43 -5.01 -4.51 7.82
CA ASP A 43 -5.49 -5.77 8.37
C ASP A 43 -4.36 -6.64 8.89
N GLN A 44 -3.24 -6.70 8.16
CA GLN A 44 -2.04 -7.40 8.58
C GLN A 44 -1.45 -6.77 9.85
N ALA A 45 -1.24 -5.46 9.87
CA ALA A 45 -0.69 -4.75 11.02
C ALA A 45 -1.59 -4.90 12.27
N LYS A 46 -2.91 -4.84 12.09
CA LYS A 46 -3.89 -5.07 13.16
C LYS A 46 -3.77 -6.47 13.75
N LYS A 47 -3.62 -7.50 12.91
CA LYS A 47 -3.43 -8.90 13.35
C LYS A 47 -2.12 -9.08 14.11
N GLU A 48 -1.02 -8.58 13.56
CA GLU A 48 0.31 -8.68 14.18
C GLU A 48 0.38 -8.00 15.55
N ASN A 49 -0.30 -6.86 15.70
CA ASN A 49 -0.28 -6.06 16.93
C ASN A 49 -1.46 -6.33 17.87
N ALA A 50 -2.30 -7.34 17.60
CA ALA A 50 -3.50 -7.62 18.37
C ALA A 50 -3.24 -7.77 19.88
N LYS A 51 -2.14 -8.43 20.26
CA LYS A 51 -1.74 -8.60 21.67
C LYS A 51 -1.44 -7.27 22.36
N ASP A 52 -0.72 -6.39 21.68
CA ASP A 52 -0.32 -5.09 22.24
C ASP A 52 -1.51 -4.13 22.31
N ILE A 53 -2.40 -4.17 21.33
CA ILE A 53 -3.67 -3.43 21.35
C ILE A 53 -4.53 -3.87 22.54
N LEU A 54 -4.72 -5.18 22.73
CA LEU A 54 -5.49 -5.73 23.85
C LEU A 54 -4.84 -5.42 25.21
N ALA A 55 -3.51 -5.37 25.26
CA ALA A 55 -2.75 -4.98 26.45
C ALA A 55 -2.71 -3.46 26.68
N GLY A 56 -3.35 -2.64 25.82
CA GLY A 56 -3.37 -1.19 25.94
C GLY A 56 -2.01 -0.52 25.71
N LYS A 57 -1.06 -1.20 25.07
CA LYS A 57 0.27 -0.66 24.74
C LYS A 57 0.18 0.28 23.53
N LEU A 58 -0.43 1.43 23.76
CA LEU A 58 -0.67 2.45 22.75
C LEU A 58 0.23 3.66 23.02
N ILE A 59 0.51 4.42 21.97
CA ILE A 59 1.18 5.72 22.07
C ILE A 59 0.30 6.78 21.39
N THR A 60 0.29 7.99 21.94
CA THR A 60 -0.40 9.12 21.31
C THR A 60 0.43 9.64 20.13
N LEU A 61 -0.24 10.33 19.20
CA LEU A 61 0.41 10.95 18.04
C LEU A 61 1.48 11.97 18.48
N GLU A 62 1.17 12.78 19.50
CA GLU A 62 2.09 13.74 20.11
C GLU A 62 3.38 13.05 20.62
N ASN A 63 3.20 11.95 21.35
CA ASN A 63 4.33 11.17 21.89
C ASN A 63 5.15 10.51 20.77
N LEU A 64 4.51 10.06 19.69
CA LEU A 64 5.21 9.52 18.53
C LEU A 64 6.02 10.60 17.81
N ILE A 65 5.44 11.79 17.60
CA ILE A 65 6.09 12.94 16.99
C ILE A 65 7.30 13.36 17.83
N ALA A 66 7.15 13.50 19.14
CA ALA A 66 8.25 13.82 20.05
C ALA A 66 9.38 12.77 20.02
N LYS A 67 9.04 11.48 19.99
CA LYS A 67 10.03 10.38 19.84
C LYS A 67 10.76 10.41 18.50
N SER A 68 10.09 10.84 17.41
CA SER A 68 10.70 10.90 16.07
C SER A 68 11.72 12.04 15.96
N HIS A 69 11.42 13.22 16.51
CA HIS A 69 12.33 14.35 16.54
C HIS A 69 13.59 14.06 17.37
N ASN A 70 13.42 13.39 18.52
CA ASN A 70 14.54 12.97 19.36
C ASN A 70 15.41 11.87 18.70
N ARG A 71 14.82 10.98 17.89
CA ARG A 71 15.59 9.99 17.11
C ARG A 71 16.47 10.65 16.06
N LYS A 72 15.95 11.64 15.31
CA LYS A 72 16.76 12.43 14.35
C LYS A 72 17.86 13.23 15.06
N ALA A 73 17.61 13.77 16.24
CA ALA A 73 18.62 14.47 17.04
C ALA A 73 19.74 13.54 17.52
N LYS A 74 19.42 12.35 18.04
CA LYS A 74 20.42 11.36 18.49
C LYS A 74 21.29 10.82 17.36
N GLN A 75 20.77 10.74 16.14
CA GLN A 75 21.52 10.28 14.97
C GLN A 75 22.49 11.34 14.44
N ARG A 76 22.22 12.63 14.66
CA ARG A 76 23.09 13.76 14.30
C ARG A 76 24.24 14.03 15.29
N ILE A 77 24.11 13.57 16.53
CA ILE A 77 25.15 13.74 17.58
C ILE A 77 26.18 12.59 17.52
N LYS A 78 25.91 11.51 16.78
CA LYS A 78 26.86 10.40 16.55
C LYS A 78 27.86 10.67 15.40
N VAL A 79 28.32 11.91 15.23
CA VAL A 79 29.36 12.30 14.27
C VAL A 79 30.58 12.80 15.05
#